data_AF-A0A3D5K760-F1
#
_entry.id   AF-A0A3D5K760-F1
#
_cell.length_a   1.000
_cell.length_b   1.000
_cell.length_c   1.000
_cell.angle_alpha   90.00
_cell.angle_beta   90.00
_cell.angle_gamma   90.00
#
_symmetry.space_group_name_H-M   'P 1'
#
loop_
_entity.id
_entity.type
_entity.pdbx_description
1 polymer ?
#
loop_
_entity_poly.entity_id
_entity_poly.type
_entity_poly.pdbx_seq_one_letter_code
_entity_poly.pdbx_strand_id
1 'polypeptide(L)'
;ENFYQRASEWAVSQDPGRTGEGAANVMLVDEQGFQVGTRHRRMAPYRTMVSLPEGDDASGDGVYDAGSSEDAEFVIMRAYVPLDEDDARKELAAYLVGRSDGDRLGELVVYRPPSSNFDGPALAEERIRNDEAVASLQTLLSQRGSSVLFGELLLVPIEDSILYVRPLYVQAEGDSTVPELERVIVAVGEQVVMADSLQEALEELTGASLGDLFRGISTGVSADTATDATGTGSGSSGDAASGSGSSSDSSIGTGSSVPDNLADLVAELARLQAASAAALSEDPADWAEFGRIQARMQDLVEDLAG
;
A
#
# COMPACT_ATOMS: atom_id res chain seq x y z
N GLU A 1 -28.04 2.81 28.67
CA GLU A 1 -27.14 2.69 29.84
C GLU A 1 -25.63 2.87 29.56
N ASN A 2 -25.19 3.34 28.38
CA ASN A 2 -23.76 3.45 28.03
C ASN A 2 -23.04 4.76 28.44
N PHE A 3 -23.73 5.73 29.05
CA PHE A 3 -23.14 7.04 29.38
C PHE A 3 -22.11 7.00 30.51
N TYR A 4 -22.19 6.02 31.42
CA TYR A 4 -21.32 5.95 32.60
C TYR A 4 -20.02 5.16 32.40
N GLN A 5 -19.84 4.49 31.26
CA GLN A 5 -18.67 3.61 31.07
C GLN A 5 -17.52 4.26 30.28
N ARG A 6 -17.65 5.51 29.78
CA ARG A 6 -16.64 6.14 28.89
C ARG A 6 -16.19 5.28 27.70
N ALA A 7 -16.89 4.17 27.44
CA ALA A 7 -16.42 3.09 26.57
C ALA A 7 -16.34 3.50 25.09
N SER A 8 -17.02 4.60 24.73
CA SER A 8 -17.05 5.22 23.41
C SER A 8 -16.18 6.47 23.29
N GLU A 9 -15.40 6.82 24.31
CA GLU A 9 -14.39 7.88 24.21
C GLU A 9 -13.12 7.32 23.55
N TRP A 10 -12.38 8.18 22.84
CA TRP A 10 -11.12 7.82 22.20
C TRP A 10 -9.96 8.61 22.80
N ALA A 11 -8.82 7.94 22.90
CA ALA A 11 -7.54 8.55 23.18
C ALA A 11 -6.68 8.55 21.92
N VAL A 12 -5.71 9.46 21.86
CA VAL A 12 -4.65 9.36 20.87
C VAL A 12 -3.89 8.05 21.12
N SER A 13 -3.48 7.36 20.05
CA SER A 13 -2.64 6.17 20.17
C SER A 13 -1.37 6.45 20.99
N GLN A 14 -0.89 5.43 21.71
CA GLN A 14 0.43 5.48 22.31
C GLN A 14 1.48 5.61 21.20
N ASP A 15 2.53 6.39 21.46
CA ASP A 15 3.66 6.59 20.56
C ASP A 15 4.53 5.33 20.58
N PRO A 16 4.77 4.64 19.46
CA PRO A 16 5.66 3.47 19.38
C PRO A 16 7.10 3.72 19.83
N GLY A 17 7.51 4.99 19.98
CA GLY A 17 8.88 5.37 20.34
C GLY A 17 9.81 5.24 19.13
N ARG A 18 11.12 5.27 19.37
CA ARG A 18 12.16 5.14 18.31
C ARG A 18 13.27 4.14 18.66
N THR A 19 13.26 3.60 19.87
CA THR A 19 14.29 2.69 20.39
C THR A 19 13.95 1.22 20.18
N GLY A 20 12.74 0.92 19.71
CA GLY A 20 12.22 -0.46 19.66
C GLY A 20 11.81 -1.00 21.03
N GLU A 21 11.74 -0.15 22.07
CA GLU A 21 11.21 -0.53 23.39
C GLU A 21 9.71 -0.24 23.55
N GLY A 22 9.07 0.25 22.49
CA GLY A 22 7.69 0.73 22.53
C GLY A 22 7.54 2.11 23.18
N ALA A 23 6.35 2.36 23.71
CA ALA A 23 5.99 3.70 24.18
C ALA A 23 6.72 4.13 25.45
N ALA A 24 7.41 5.26 25.37
CA ALA A 24 8.05 5.87 26.53
C ALA A 24 7.01 6.34 27.56
N ASN A 25 7.32 6.17 28.85
CA ASN A 25 6.51 6.70 29.94
C ASN A 25 6.77 8.20 30.14
N VAL A 26 5.69 8.96 30.33
CA VAL A 26 5.69 10.39 30.67
C VAL A 26 5.20 10.53 32.10
N MET A 27 5.98 11.20 32.94
CA MET A 27 5.58 11.50 34.31
C MET A 27 4.48 12.56 34.33
N LEU A 28 3.42 12.27 35.08
CA LEU A 28 2.36 13.22 35.39
C LEU A 28 2.75 13.93 36.68
N VAL A 29 2.82 15.25 36.63
CA VAL A 29 3.10 16.10 37.80
C VAL A 29 1.90 16.97 38.11
N ASP A 30 1.64 17.21 39.40
CA ASP A 30 0.65 18.21 39.81
C ASP A 30 1.16 19.64 39.65
N GLU A 31 0.33 20.63 39.97
CA GLU A 31 0.70 22.05 39.91
C GLU A 31 1.87 22.43 40.84
N GLN A 32 2.20 21.57 41.81
CA GLN A 32 3.30 21.76 42.76
C GLN A 32 4.58 21.01 42.34
N GLY A 33 4.53 20.29 41.21
CA GLY A 33 5.66 19.53 40.67
C GLY A 33 5.86 18.15 41.29
N PHE A 34 4.93 17.67 42.12
CA PHE A 34 4.99 16.32 42.67
C PHE A 34 4.46 15.31 41.66
N GLN A 35 5.13 14.16 41.56
CA GLN A 35 4.70 13.08 40.66
C GLN A 35 3.40 12.46 41.17
N VAL A 36 2.35 12.55 40.35
CA VAL A 36 1.02 11.98 40.62
C VAL A 36 0.72 10.73 39.77
N GLY A 37 1.60 10.39 38.83
CA GLY A 37 1.49 9.15 38.06
C GLY A 37 2.44 9.09 36.86
N THR A 38 2.21 8.09 36.01
CA THR A 38 2.87 7.95 34.71
C THR A 38 1.84 7.54 33.66
N ARG A 39 2.02 7.98 32.42
CA ARG A 39 1.23 7.53 31.26
C ARG A 39 2.13 7.29 30.07
N HIS A 40 1.73 6.43 29.14
CA HIS A 40 2.45 6.33 27.87
C HIS A 40 2.39 7.65 27.11
N ARG A 41 3.50 7.99 26.45
CA ARG A 41 3.57 9.10 25.50
C ARG A 41 2.56 8.84 24.39
N ARG A 42 1.91 9.91 23.93
CA ARG A 42 0.94 9.87 22.82
C ARG A 42 1.61 10.28 21.52
N MET A 43 1.23 9.63 20.43
CA MET A 43 1.78 9.90 19.11
C MET A 43 1.50 11.35 18.70
N ALA A 44 2.50 11.99 18.10
CA ALA A 44 2.33 13.27 17.42
C ALA A 44 1.56 13.06 16.10
N PRO A 45 0.82 14.07 15.61
CA PRO A 45 0.30 14.00 14.25
C PRO A 45 1.44 14.10 13.23
N TYR A 46 1.36 13.36 12.13
CA TYR A 46 2.36 13.37 11.06
C TYR A 46 1.74 13.77 9.72
N ARG A 47 2.60 14.20 8.79
CA ARG A 47 2.19 14.66 7.46
C ARG A 47 2.51 13.61 6.42
N THR A 48 1.58 13.38 5.50
CA THR A 48 1.80 12.47 4.37
C THR A 48 1.03 12.93 3.15
N MET A 49 1.36 12.38 1.98
CA MET A 49 0.49 12.39 0.82
C MET A 49 -0.24 11.05 0.73
N VAL A 50 -1.56 11.07 0.63
CA VAL A 50 -2.40 9.89 0.43
C VAL A 50 -3.62 10.27 -0.40
N SER A 51 -4.14 9.32 -1.19
CA SER A 51 -5.47 9.42 -1.76
C SER A 51 -6.48 9.06 -0.67
N LEU A 52 -7.40 9.98 -0.39
CA LEU A 52 -8.46 9.74 0.59
C LEU A 52 -9.65 9.10 -0.13
N PRO A 53 -10.31 8.08 0.46
CA PRO A 53 -11.55 7.57 -0.11
C PRO A 53 -12.59 8.70 -0.10
N GLU A 54 -13.13 9.03 -1.26
CA GLU A 54 -14.12 10.10 -1.39
C GLU A 54 -15.37 9.76 -0.57
N GLY A 55 -15.84 10.73 0.22
CA GLY A 55 -16.93 10.54 1.18
C GLY A 55 -18.31 10.96 0.68
N ASP A 56 -18.50 11.21 -0.62
CA ASP A 56 -19.70 11.91 -1.12
C ASP A 56 -20.68 11.06 -1.94
N ASP A 57 -20.42 9.78 -2.23
CA ASP A 57 -21.42 8.86 -2.77
C ASP A 57 -21.87 7.82 -1.73
N ALA A 58 -22.86 8.20 -0.93
CA ALA A 58 -23.70 7.28 -0.16
C ALA A 58 -24.59 6.36 -1.05
N SER A 59 -24.10 5.98 -2.22
CA SER A 59 -24.67 4.98 -3.11
C SER A 59 -23.64 3.86 -3.20
N GLY A 60 -23.80 2.85 -2.35
CA GLY A 60 -22.87 1.72 -2.19
C GLY A 60 -22.77 0.83 -3.42
N ASP A 61 -22.24 1.36 -4.51
CA ASP A 61 -21.71 0.65 -5.66
C ASP A 61 -20.20 0.92 -5.66
N GLY A 62 -19.47 0.12 -4.89
CA GLY A 62 -18.04 0.27 -4.64
C GLY A 62 -17.21 -0.02 -5.88
N VAL A 63 -17.21 0.92 -6.83
CA VAL A 63 -16.21 0.96 -7.89
C VAL A 63 -15.05 1.79 -7.37
N TYR A 64 -14.05 1.09 -6.83
CA TYR A 64 -12.77 1.68 -6.49
C TYR A 64 -12.04 2.03 -7.78
N ASP A 65 -12.07 3.31 -8.19
CA ASP A 65 -11.11 3.80 -9.17
C ASP A 65 -9.75 3.85 -8.46
N ALA A 66 -8.77 3.09 -8.97
CA ALA A 66 -7.42 3.07 -8.42
C ALA A 66 -6.81 4.45 -8.64
N GLY A 67 -6.95 5.31 -7.63
CA GLY A 67 -6.72 6.75 -7.69
C GLY A 67 -5.57 7.15 -8.59
N SER A 68 -5.89 7.96 -9.58
CA SER A 68 -4.88 8.66 -10.36
C SER A 68 -4.01 9.51 -9.42
N SER A 69 -2.76 9.80 -9.82
CA SER A 69 -1.88 10.70 -9.03
C SER A 69 -2.46 12.11 -8.83
N GLU A 70 -3.57 12.42 -9.48
CA GLU A 70 -4.30 13.69 -9.44
C GLU A 70 -5.19 13.79 -8.18
N ASP A 71 -5.45 12.68 -7.48
CA ASP A 71 -6.31 12.60 -6.29
C ASP A 71 -5.52 12.52 -4.97
N ALA A 72 -4.19 12.48 -5.04
CA ALA A 72 -3.33 12.45 -3.87
C ALA A 72 -3.32 13.80 -3.16
N GLU A 73 -3.57 13.78 -1.84
CA GLU A 73 -3.66 14.99 -1.04
C GLU A 73 -2.62 15.05 0.05
N PHE A 74 -2.11 16.25 0.30
CA PHE A 74 -1.29 16.54 1.46
C PHE A 74 -2.17 16.67 2.70
N VAL A 75 -1.92 15.80 3.69
CA VAL A 75 -2.74 15.71 4.90
C VAL A 75 -1.88 15.62 6.16
N ILE A 76 -2.48 16.04 7.28
CA ILE A 76 -1.99 15.75 8.64
C ILE A 76 -2.85 14.63 9.21
N MET A 77 -2.25 13.52 9.63
CA MET A 77 -2.98 12.37 10.17
C MET A 77 -2.68 12.11 11.63
N ARG A 78 -3.64 11.51 12.33
CA ARG A 78 -3.47 11.02 13.70
C ARG A 78 -4.35 9.81 14.00
N ALA A 79 -3.74 8.78 14.57
CA ALA A 79 -4.45 7.56 14.98
C ALA A 79 -5.01 7.66 16.40
N TYR A 80 -6.18 7.06 16.59
CA TYR A 80 -6.92 7.00 17.84
C TYR A 80 -7.22 5.55 18.22
N VAL A 81 -7.17 5.28 19.52
CA VAL A 81 -7.52 4.01 20.16
C VAL A 81 -8.64 4.27 21.18
N PRO A 82 -9.39 3.24 21.60
CA PRO A 82 -10.38 3.43 22.65
C PRO A 82 -9.74 3.97 23.93
N LEU A 83 -10.39 4.95 24.58
CA LEU A 83 -9.93 5.47 25.86
C LEU A 83 -10.01 4.35 26.90
N ASP A 84 -8.91 4.11 27.60
CA ASP A 84 -8.78 3.11 28.64
C ASP A 84 -7.83 3.66 29.73
N GLU A 85 -8.15 3.45 31.01
CA GLU A 85 -7.35 4.01 32.11
C GLU A 85 -5.93 3.42 32.16
N ASP A 86 -5.78 2.16 31.77
CA ASP A 86 -4.53 1.40 31.82
C ASP A 86 -3.87 1.27 30.43
N ASP A 87 -4.40 1.94 29.40
CA ASP A 87 -3.97 1.78 28.00
C ASP A 87 -3.99 0.31 27.51
N ALA A 88 -4.91 -0.51 28.06
CA ALA A 88 -5.00 -1.93 27.73
C ALA A 88 -5.58 -2.16 26.33
N ARG A 89 -6.51 -1.30 25.89
CA ARG A 89 -7.11 -1.33 24.55
C ARG A 89 -6.25 -0.55 23.57
N LYS A 90 -5.74 -1.24 22.56
CA LYS A 90 -4.76 -0.71 21.60
C LYS A 90 -5.17 -0.95 20.15
N GLU A 91 -6.37 -1.47 19.93
CA GLU A 91 -6.98 -1.61 18.62
C GLU A 91 -7.28 -0.24 18.01
N LEU A 92 -7.17 -0.12 16.68
CA LEU A 92 -7.46 1.11 15.97
C LEU A 92 -8.96 1.41 16.06
N ALA A 93 -9.30 2.52 16.72
CA ALA A 93 -10.68 2.99 16.79
C ALA A 93 -11.03 3.91 15.60
N ALA A 94 -10.07 4.76 15.21
CA ALA A 94 -10.21 5.69 14.10
C ALA A 94 -8.87 6.32 13.73
N TYR A 95 -8.82 6.96 12.56
CA TYR A 95 -7.80 7.95 12.27
C TYR A 95 -8.46 9.25 11.80
N LEU A 96 -7.93 10.37 12.28
CA LEU A 96 -8.33 11.72 11.89
C LEU A 96 -7.38 12.20 10.81
N VAL A 97 -7.94 12.78 9.76
CA VAL A 97 -7.22 13.42 8.66
C VAL A 97 -7.60 14.89 8.66
N GLY A 98 -6.59 15.76 8.73
CA GLY A 98 -6.71 17.20 8.51
C GLY A 98 -6.14 17.55 7.15
N ARG A 99 -7.02 17.99 6.25
CA ARG A 99 -6.69 18.24 4.84
C ARG A 99 -5.90 19.54 4.72
N SER A 100 -4.79 19.51 4.00
CA SER A 100 -3.77 20.58 4.03
C SER A 100 -3.52 21.24 2.67
N ASP A 101 -4.32 20.92 1.65
CA ASP A 101 -4.24 21.50 0.31
C ASP A 101 -5.61 21.71 -0.34
N GLY A 102 -5.59 22.38 -1.50
CA GLY A 102 -6.77 22.61 -2.35
C GLY A 102 -7.89 23.44 -1.71
N ASP A 103 -9.08 23.28 -2.27
CA ASP A 103 -10.31 23.96 -1.82
C ASP A 103 -10.84 23.42 -0.48
N ARG A 104 -10.29 22.29 -0.03
CA ARG A 104 -10.73 21.54 1.14
C ARG A 104 -9.77 21.70 2.33
N LEU A 105 -8.86 22.69 2.24
CA LEU A 105 -7.91 23.07 3.29
C LEU A 105 -8.60 23.32 4.63
N GLY A 106 -8.11 22.65 5.68
CA GLY A 106 -8.60 22.78 7.05
C GLY A 106 -9.81 21.90 7.38
N GLU A 107 -10.34 21.17 6.40
CA GLU A 107 -11.37 20.16 6.65
C GLU A 107 -10.80 19.01 7.47
N LEU A 108 -11.59 18.55 8.44
CA LEU A 108 -11.26 17.42 9.29
C LEU A 108 -12.18 16.25 8.97
N VAL A 109 -11.61 15.14 8.54
CA VAL A 109 -12.34 13.90 8.23
C VAL A 109 -11.92 12.81 9.20
N VAL A 110 -12.88 12.08 9.75
CA VAL A 110 -12.64 10.94 10.64
C VAL A 110 -13.00 9.66 9.90
N TYR A 111 -12.03 8.78 9.75
CA TYR A 111 -12.24 7.45 9.20
C TYR A 111 -12.24 6.42 10.32
N ARG A 112 -13.15 5.45 10.22
CA ARG A 112 -13.27 4.35 11.16
C ARG A 112 -13.10 3.04 10.41
N PRO A 113 -12.28 2.11 10.90
CA PRO A 113 -12.23 0.78 10.32
C PRO A 113 -13.61 0.10 10.40
N PRO A 114 -13.93 -0.81 9.47
CA PRO A 114 -15.22 -1.48 9.41
C PRO A 114 -15.47 -2.43 10.60
N SER A 115 -14.42 -2.82 11.32
CA SER A 115 -14.50 -3.64 12.53
C SER A 115 -13.48 -3.20 13.58
N SER A 116 -13.54 -3.76 14.79
CA SER A 116 -12.60 -3.47 15.89
C SER A 116 -11.34 -4.36 15.89
N ASN A 117 -11.12 -5.15 14.83
CA ASN A 117 -10.00 -6.11 14.79
C ASN A 117 -8.73 -5.53 14.16
N PHE A 118 -8.73 -4.24 13.83
CA PHE A 118 -7.59 -3.58 13.23
C PHE A 118 -6.60 -3.20 14.33
N ASP A 119 -5.35 -3.58 14.13
CA ASP A 119 -4.27 -3.17 15.00
C ASP A 119 -4.18 -1.64 15.05
N GLY A 120 -4.06 -1.07 16.24
CA GLY A 120 -3.58 0.30 16.37
C GLY A 120 -2.05 0.35 16.26
N PRO A 121 -1.46 1.56 16.15
CA PRO A 121 -0.02 1.74 16.01
C PRO A 121 0.83 1.00 17.04
N ALA A 122 0.38 0.92 18.30
CA ALA A 122 1.10 0.23 19.36
C ALA A 122 1.12 -1.31 19.19
N LEU A 123 0.03 -1.90 18.65
CA LEU A 123 -0.03 -3.32 18.35
C LEU A 123 0.80 -3.68 17.11
N ALA A 124 0.71 -2.86 16.06
CA ALA A 124 1.54 -3.01 14.87
C ALA A 124 3.03 -2.96 15.22
N GLU A 125 3.44 -2.05 16.10
CA GLU A 125 4.81 -2.01 16.60
C GLU A 125 5.19 -3.26 17.41
N GLU A 126 4.29 -3.73 18.27
CA GLU A 126 4.55 -4.95 19.03
C GLU A 126 4.76 -6.16 18.10
N ARG A 127 3.99 -6.25 17.02
CA ARG A 127 4.20 -7.26 15.96
C ARG A 127 5.56 -7.10 15.29
N ILE A 128 5.91 -5.90 14.83
CA ILE A 128 7.20 -5.60 14.20
C ILE A 128 8.36 -6.02 15.10
N ARG A 129 8.31 -5.66 16.38
CA ARG A 129 9.37 -5.97 17.35
C ARG A 129 9.48 -7.46 17.68
N ASN A 130 8.35 -8.17 17.66
CA ASN A 130 8.31 -9.60 17.95
C ASN A 130 8.66 -10.47 16.73
N ASP A 131 8.73 -9.89 15.53
CA ASP A 131 9.20 -10.58 14.34
C ASP A 131 10.65 -11.04 14.51
N GLU A 132 10.92 -12.30 14.16
CA GLU A 132 12.22 -12.94 14.39
C GLU A 132 13.33 -12.28 13.58
N ALA A 133 13.04 -11.90 12.32
CA ALA A 133 14.03 -11.29 11.45
C ALA A 133 14.37 -9.87 11.93
N VAL A 134 13.36 -9.07 12.30
CA VAL A 134 13.55 -7.73 12.86
C VAL A 134 14.33 -7.78 14.17
N ALA A 135 13.93 -8.62 15.12
CA ALA A 135 14.58 -8.73 16.42
C ALA A 135 16.04 -9.20 16.32
N SER A 136 16.30 -10.16 15.42
CA SER A 136 17.65 -10.67 15.15
C SER A 136 18.54 -9.59 14.54
N LEU A 137 18.03 -8.86 13.54
CA LEU A 137 18.77 -7.78 12.90
C LEU A 137 19.04 -6.63 13.87
N GLN A 138 18.06 -6.21 14.67
CA GLN A 138 18.23 -5.17 15.69
C GLN A 138 19.37 -5.55 16.65
N THR A 139 19.38 -6.80 17.11
CA THR A 139 20.41 -7.31 18.02
C THR A 139 21.78 -7.32 17.34
N LEU A 140 21.87 -7.74 16.09
CA LEU A 140 23.11 -7.79 15.32
C LEU A 140 23.71 -6.41 15.07
N LEU A 141 22.88 -5.44 14.68
CA LEU A 141 23.30 -4.07 14.38
C LEU A 141 23.69 -3.30 15.64
N SER A 142 23.09 -3.63 16.79
CA SER A 142 23.38 -2.98 18.08
C SER A 142 24.70 -3.43 18.76
N GLN A 143 25.42 -4.40 18.20
CA GLN A 143 26.61 -4.99 18.85
C GLN A 143 27.95 -4.31 18.51
N ARG A 144 28.04 -3.53 17.43
CA ARG A 144 29.34 -3.06 16.88
C ARG A 144 29.61 -1.58 17.11
N GLY A 145 29.28 -1.06 18.31
CA GLY A 145 29.39 0.38 18.59
C GLY A 145 28.49 1.21 17.68
N SER A 146 27.30 0.67 17.40
CA SER A 146 26.25 1.31 16.62
C SER A 146 24.92 1.07 17.33
N SER A 147 23.98 1.97 17.13
CA SER A 147 22.63 1.91 17.68
C SER A 147 21.61 1.84 16.56
N VAL A 148 20.56 1.06 16.78
CA VAL A 148 19.41 0.98 15.88
C VAL A 148 18.37 2.01 16.30
N LEU A 149 17.90 2.78 15.33
CA LEU A 149 16.87 3.78 15.51
C LEU A 149 15.72 3.46 14.58
N PHE A 150 14.58 3.13 15.16
CA PHE A 150 13.37 3.01 14.37
C PHE A 150 12.84 4.40 14.00
N GLY A 151 12.37 4.52 12.77
CA GLY A 151 11.66 5.66 12.23
C GLY A 151 10.31 5.88 12.90
N GLU A 152 9.64 6.95 12.47
CA GLU A 152 8.23 7.14 12.79
C GLU A 152 7.42 6.04 12.10
N LEU A 153 6.45 5.47 12.83
CA LEU A 153 5.54 4.47 12.29
C LEU A 153 4.44 5.20 11.51
N LEU A 154 4.37 4.95 10.21
CA LEU A 154 3.37 5.55 9.33
C LEU A 154 2.21 4.58 9.17
N LEU A 155 1.00 5.04 9.48
CA LEU A 155 -0.25 4.36 9.13
C LEU A 155 -0.68 4.85 7.75
N VAL A 156 -0.87 3.92 6.81
CA VAL A 156 -1.33 4.15 5.44
C VAL A 156 -2.59 3.33 5.20
N PRO A 157 -3.76 3.96 5.04
CA PRO A 157 -4.98 3.24 4.68
C PRO A 157 -4.92 2.81 3.22
N ILE A 158 -5.27 1.54 2.94
CA ILE A 158 -5.33 0.96 1.59
C ILE A 158 -6.61 0.14 1.53
N GLU A 159 -7.60 0.58 0.74
CA GLU A 159 -8.91 -0.06 0.63
C GLU A 159 -9.52 -0.37 2.01
N ASP A 160 -9.81 -1.64 2.31
CA ASP A 160 -10.36 -2.12 3.57
C ASP A 160 -9.27 -2.57 4.57
N SER A 161 -8.02 -2.19 4.34
CA SER A 161 -6.85 -2.60 5.12
C SER A 161 -6.00 -1.40 5.58
N ILE A 162 -5.15 -1.66 6.57
CA ILE A 162 -4.20 -0.68 7.10
C ILE A 162 -2.79 -1.24 6.95
N LEU A 163 -1.97 -0.52 6.18
CA LEU A 163 -0.55 -0.77 6.01
C LEU A 163 0.25 0.10 6.98
N TYR A 164 1.10 -0.54 7.76
CA TYR A 164 2.07 0.13 8.61
C TYR A 164 3.43 0.11 7.95
N VAL A 165 4.09 1.26 7.85
CA VAL A 165 5.44 1.39 7.29
C VAL A 165 6.36 1.99 8.34
N ARG A 166 7.48 1.33 8.59
CA ARG A 166 8.48 1.76 9.57
C ARG A 166 9.89 1.66 9.02
N PRO A 167 10.58 2.79 8.77
CA PRO A 167 12.00 2.78 8.45
C PRO A 167 12.84 2.31 9.65
N LEU A 168 13.93 1.61 9.40
CA LEU A 168 14.95 1.25 10.40
C LEU A 168 16.27 1.90 9.99
N TYR A 169 16.81 2.72 10.89
CA TYR A 169 18.07 3.41 10.71
C TYR A 169 19.16 2.83 11.61
N VAL A 170 20.40 2.96 11.18
CA VAL A 170 21.59 2.66 11.99
C VAL A 170 22.39 3.93 12.18
N GLN A 171 22.90 4.12 13.38
CA GLN A 171 23.74 5.25 13.75
C GLN A 171 24.96 4.75 14.52
N ALA A 172 26.17 5.10 14.06
CA ALA A 172 27.40 4.78 14.78
C ALA A 172 27.51 5.52 16.13
N GLU A 173 28.35 5.05 17.04
CA GLU A 173 28.65 5.80 18.27
C GLU A 173 29.56 7.02 17.99
N GLY A 174 29.16 8.21 18.45
CA GLY A 174 29.97 9.43 18.36
C GLY A 174 29.14 10.72 18.30
N ASP A 175 29.74 11.82 18.71
CA ASP A 175 29.13 13.15 18.57
C ASP A 175 29.10 13.51 17.07
N SER A 176 27.90 13.69 16.49
CA SER A 176 27.61 14.14 15.10
C SER A 176 27.53 13.11 13.97
N THR A 177 27.25 11.83 14.25
CA THR A 177 26.95 10.89 13.15
C THR A 177 25.49 11.01 12.67
N VAL A 178 25.29 10.87 11.36
CA VAL A 178 23.97 10.95 10.70
C VAL A 178 23.40 9.53 10.61
N PRO A 179 22.15 9.29 11.05
CA PRO A 179 21.52 7.99 10.88
C PRO A 179 21.36 7.63 9.40
N GLU A 180 21.74 6.41 9.03
CA GLU A 180 21.61 5.87 7.68
C GLU A 180 20.44 4.89 7.63
N LEU A 181 19.66 4.93 6.55
CA LEU A 181 18.54 3.99 6.35
C LEU A 181 19.13 2.61 6.06
N GLU A 182 18.80 1.63 6.89
CA GLU A 182 19.28 0.26 6.76
C GLU A 182 18.20 -0.65 6.19
N ARG A 183 16.95 -0.54 6.66
CA ARG A 183 15.82 -1.35 6.18
C ARG A 183 14.51 -0.56 6.18
N VAL A 184 13.54 -1.05 5.43
CA VAL A 184 12.13 -0.65 5.52
C VAL A 184 11.32 -1.85 5.97
N ILE A 185 10.52 -1.65 7.02
CA ILE A 185 9.63 -2.67 7.57
C ILE A 185 8.20 -2.30 7.18
N VAL A 186 7.45 -3.26 6.66
CA VAL A 186 6.01 -3.13 6.39
C VAL A 186 5.24 -4.17 7.18
N ALA A 187 4.07 -3.79 7.70
CA ALA A 187 3.21 -4.69 8.44
C ALA A 187 1.74 -4.50 8.06
N VAL A 188 1.03 -5.60 7.82
CA VAL A 188 -0.42 -5.66 7.57
C VAL A 188 -0.97 -6.87 8.31
N GLY A 189 -1.92 -6.65 9.22
CA GLY A 189 -2.43 -7.74 10.05
C GLY A 189 -1.28 -8.50 10.71
N GLU A 190 -1.24 -9.82 10.55
CA GLU A 190 -0.23 -10.69 11.16
C GLU A 190 1.07 -10.78 10.34
N GLN A 191 1.13 -10.19 9.15
CA GLN A 191 2.29 -10.24 8.27
C GLN A 191 3.23 -9.07 8.56
N VAL A 192 4.52 -9.38 8.73
CA VAL A 192 5.61 -8.41 8.85
C VAL A 192 6.67 -8.79 7.82
N VAL A 193 7.09 -7.81 7.03
CA VAL A 193 8.13 -7.97 6.01
C VAL A 193 9.17 -6.87 6.20
N MET A 194 10.45 -7.22 6.11
CA MET A 194 11.56 -6.29 6.25
C MET A 194 12.52 -6.46 5.07
N ALA A 195 12.70 -5.39 4.29
CA ALA A 195 13.52 -5.41 3.08
C ALA A 195 14.40 -4.17 2.94
N ASP A 196 15.24 -4.10 1.91
CA ASP A 196 16.19 -3.00 1.69
C ASP A 196 15.48 -1.73 1.17
N SER A 197 14.29 -1.89 0.59
CA SER A 197 13.48 -0.79 0.08
C SER A 197 11.99 -1.00 0.35
N LEU A 198 11.21 0.08 0.29
CA LEU A 198 9.75 -0.01 0.35
C LEU A 198 9.20 -0.85 -0.81
N GLN A 199 9.77 -0.72 -2.01
CA GLN A 199 9.37 -1.53 -3.16
C GLN A 199 9.53 -3.01 -2.85
N GLU A 200 10.73 -3.44 -2.47
CA GLU A 200 11.02 -4.86 -2.19
C GLU A 200 10.14 -5.39 -1.06
N ALA A 201 9.93 -4.59 -0.01
CA ALA A 201 9.06 -4.97 1.11
C ALA A 201 7.60 -5.18 0.67
N LEU A 202 7.09 -4.35 -0.25
CA LEU A 202 5.74 -4.50 -0.80
C LEU A 202 5.65 -5.65 -1.81
N GLU A 203 6.68 -5.87 -2.62
CA GLU A 203 6.75 -7.00 -3.56
C GLU A 203 6.76 -8.34 -2.81
N GLU A 204 7.52 -8.43 -1.70
CA GLU A 204 7.52 -9.63 -0.84
C GLU A 204 6.20 -9.79 -0.07
N LEU A 205 5.59 -8.70 0.40
CA LEU A 205 4.30 -8.74 1.09
C LEU A 205 3.16 -9.20 0.16
N THR A 206 3.13 -8.72 -1.08
CA THR A 206 2.03 -8.96 -2.04
C THR A 206 2.29 -10.14 -2.98
N GLY A 207 3.55 -10.52 -3.17
CA GLY A 207 3.98 -11.48 -4.20
C GLY A 207 3.89 -10.93 -5.63
N ALA A 208 3.53 -9.66 -5.83
CA ALA A 208 3.43 -9.01 -7.13
C ALA A 208 4.71 -8.23 -7.45
N SER A 209 5.07 -8.14 -8.73
CA SER A 209 6.15 -7.25 -9.16
C SER A 209 5.62 -5.83 -9.30
N LEU A 210 6.26 -4.87 -8.61
CA LEU A 210 5.89 -3.46 -8.59
C LEU A 210 6.93 -2.60 -9.31
N GLY A 211 7.89 -3.22 -9.99
CA GLY A 211 9.00 -2.53 -10.66
C GLY A 211 8.55 -1.47 -11.67
N ASP A 212 7.43 -1.67 -12.36
CA ASP A 212 6.89 -0.66 -13.27
C ASP A 212 6.30 0.57 -12.55
N LEU A 213 5.75 0.38 -11.34
CA LEU A 213 5.22 1.47 -10.50
C LEU A 213 6.35 2.32 -9.89
N PHE A 214 7.45 1.67 -9.47
CA PHE A 214 8.59 2.35 -8.87
C PHE A 214 9.63 2.85 -9.88
N ARG A 215 9.47 2.54 -11.18
CA ARG A 215 10.43 2.90 -12.25
C ARG A 215 10.73 4.40 -12.36
N GLY A 216 9.78 5.25 -11.96
CA GLY A 216 9.94 6.72 -11.92
C GLY A 216 10.47 7.27 -10.59
N ILE A 217 10.51 6.44 -9.55
CA ILE A 217 10.92 6.79 -8.19
C ILE A 217 12.30 6.20 -7.96
N SER A 218 13.33 6.75 -8.61
CA SER A 218 14.72 6.33 -8.36
C SER A 218 15.12 6.67 -6.92
N THR A 219 14.91 5.75 -5.99
CA THR A 219 15.65 5.72 -4.73
C THR A 219 17.09 5.36 -5.07
N GLY A 220 18.05 6.19 -4.69
CA GLY A 220 19.46 6.16 -5.12
C GLY A 220 20.30 4.92 -4.77
N VAL A 221 19.70 3.74 -4.61
CA VAL A 221 20.40 2.46 -4.70
C VAL A 221 20.46 2.07 -6.18
N SER A 222 21.47 2.57 -6.87
CA SER A 222 21.96 1.93 -8.08
C SER A 222 22.57 0.60 -7.68
N ALA A 223 21.82 -0.50 -7.80
CA ALA A 223 22.42 -1.81 -7.95
C ALA A 223 23.07 -1.89 -9.34
N ASP A 224 24.24 -1.25 -9.47
CA ASP A 224 25.16 -1.55 -10.56
C ASP A 224 25.72 -2.95 -10.31
N THR A 225 25.22 -3.92 -11.06
CA THR A 225 26.02 -5.10 -11.38
C THR A 225 26.02 -5.27 -12.88
N ALA A 226 26.88 -4.47 -13.52
CA ALA A 226 27.52 -4.87 -14.75
C ALA A 226 27.99 -6.34 -14.68
N THR A 227 27.50 -7.18 -15.58
CA THR A 227 28.26 -8.34 -16.05
C THR A 227 28.35 -8.26 -17.57
N ASP A 228 29.43 -7.64 -18.00
CA ASP A 228 30.01 -7.78 -19.33
C ASP A 228 30.47 -9.24 -19.50
N ALA A 229 29.95 -9.90 -20.53
CA ALA A 229 30.47 -11.17 -21.01
C ALA A 229 30.53 -11.14 -22.53
N THR A 230 31.55 -10.47 -23.05
CA THR A 230 32.00 -10.62 -24.43
C THR A 230 32.89 -11.88 -24.53
N GLY A 231 32.43 -12.90 -25.26
CA GLY A 231 33.16 -14.14 -25.52
C GLY A 231 32.80 -14.74 -26.88
N THR A 232 33.55 -14.32 -27.90
CA THR A 232 33.48 -14.78 -29.30
C THR A 232 33.87 -16.26 -29.46
N GLY A 233 33.08 -17.03 -30.23
CA GLY A 233 33.36 -18.42 -30.59
C GLY A 233 32.60 -18.88 -31.84
N SER A 234 33.27 -18.77 -32.98
CA SER A 234 32.90 -19.13 -34.36
C SER A 234 32.35 -20.55 -34.61
N GLY A 235 31.34 -20.64 -35.49
CA GLY A 235 31.36 -21.55 -36.66
C GLY A 235 30.39 -22.74 -36.69
N SER A 236 29.38 -22.70 -37.58
CA SER A 236 29.20 -23.65 -38.71
C SER A 236 27.76 -23.70 -39.26
N SER A 237 27.61 -23.10 -40.45
CA SER A 237 26.79 -23.39 -41.64
C SER A 237 25.66 -24.44 -41.68
N GLY A 238 24.58 -24.04 -42.37
CA GLY A 238 23.62 -24.86 -43.15
C GLY A 238 22.24 -24.17 -43.26
N ASP A 239 22.02 -23.22 -44.20
CA ASP A 239 21.31 -23.39 -45.51
C ASP A 239 20.06 -24.31 -45.45
N ALA A 240 18.88 -24.00 -46.02
CA ALA A 240 18.42 -22.94 -46.89
C ALA A 240 16.87 -22.96 -47.03
N ALA A 241 16.32 -21.76 -47.31
CA ALA A 241 15.28 -21.44 -48.31
C ALA A 241 13.77 -21.79 -48.17
N SER A 242 13.03 -20.81 -48.73
CA SER A 242 11.67 -20.79 -49.30
C SER A 242 10.53 -20.52 -48.31
N GLY A 243 9.93 -19.32 -48.31
CA GLY A 243 9.05 -18.77 -49.38
C GLY A 243 7.61 -18.86 -48.81
N SER A 244 6.70 -17.89 -48.83
CA SER A 244 6.28 -16.91 -49.81
C SER A 244 5.34 -15.95 -49.05
N GLY A 245 5.26 -14.68 -49.47
CA GLY A 245 4.24 -13.77 -48.98
C GLY A 245 2.84 -14.11 -49.50
N SER A 246 1.81 -13.54 -48.87
CA SER A 246 0.74 -12.82 -49.57
C SER A 246 -0.14 -12.06 -48.58
N SER A 247 -0.45 -10.83 -48.97
CA SER A 247 -1.38 -9.87 -48.40
C SER A 247 -2.86 -10.23 -48.65
N SER A 248 -3.73 -9.49 -47.96
CA SER A 248 -5.20 -9.27 -48.18
C SER A 248 -6.10 -10.48 -47.89
N ASP A 249 -7.31 -10.36 -47.34
CA ASP A 249 -8.35 -9.36 -47.58
C ASP A 249 -9.41 -9.38 -46.46
N SER A 250 -10.10 -8.25 -46.26
CA SER A 250 -11.35 -8.14 -45.51
C SER A 250 -12.46 -8.90 -46.22
N SER A 251 -13.27 -9.67 -45.49
CA SER A 251 -14.65 -9.89 -45.92
C SER A 251 -15.61 -9.98 -44.75
N ILE A 252 -16.68 -9.20 -44.89
CA ILE A 252 -17.84 -9.09 -44.02
C ILE A 252 -18.69 -10.36 -44.22
N GLY A 253 -18.85 -11.14 -43.15
CA GLY A 253 -19.83 -12.22 -43.05
C GLY A 253 -20.91 -11.85 -42.04
N THR A 254 -22.10 -11.55 -42.53
CA THR A 254 -23.32 -11.43 -41.72
C THR A 254 -23.82 -12.84 -41.41
N GLY A 255 -23.79 -13.23 -40.14
CA GLY A 255 -24.34 -14.49 -39.68
C GLY A 255 -24.03 -14.72 -38.21
N SER A 256 -25.04 -14.54 -37.36
CA SER A 256 -25.02 -15.04 -35.98
C SER A 256 -24.81 -16.55 -35.99
N SER A 257 -23.62 -17.00 -35.62
CA SER A 257 -23.37 -18.36 -35.14
C SER A 257 -22.17 -18.29 -34.20
N VAL A 258 -22.34 -18.83 -33.00
CA VAL A 258 -21.29 -19.05 -32.00
C VAL A 258 -20.08 -19.68 -32.69
N PRO A 259 -18.84 -19.18 -32.51
CA PRO A 259 -17.67 -19.75 -33.14
C PRO A 259 -17.22 -21.04 -32.44
N ASP A 260 -17.19 -22.17 -33.15
CA ASP A 260 -16.83 -23.49 -32.61
C ASP A 260 -15.30 -23.74 -32.50
N ASN A 261 -14.44 -22.72 -32.69
CA ASN A 261 -12.98 -22.90 -32.59
C ASN A 261 -12.27 -21.76 -31.82
N LEU A 262 -11.18 -22.12 -31.13
CA LEU A 262 -10.41 -21.22 -30.26
C LEU A 262 -9.88 -19.97 -30.99
N ALA A 263 -9.51 -20.10 -32.26
CA ALA A 263 -9.00 -18.98 -33.04
C ALA A 263 -10.09 -17.93 -33.31
N ASP A 264 -11.32 -18.37 -33.58
CA ASP A 264 -12.47 -17.52 -33.81
C ASP A 264 -12.99 -16.91 -32.50
N LEU A 265 -12.91 -17.64 -31.36
CA LEU A 265 -13.18 -17.10 -30.02
C LEU A 265 -12.21 -15.98 -29.65
N VAL A 266 -10.90 -16.17 -29.86
CA VAL A 266 -9.89 -15.13 -29.60
C VAL A 266 -10.08 -13.93 -30.53
N ALA A 267 -10.42 -14.17 -31.80
CA ALA A 267 -10.73 -13.10 -32.74
C ALA A 267 -11.99 -12.30 -32.35
N GLU A 268 -13.02 -12.98 -31.86
CA GLU A 268 -14.25 -12.33 -31.37
C GLU A 268 -14.01 -11.55 -30.07
N LEU A 269 -13.19 -12.08 -29.16
CA LEU A 269 -12.80 -11.38 -27.93
C LEU A 269 -12.03 -10.09 -28.25
N ALA A 270 -11.07 -10.14 -29.17
CA ALA A 270 -10.33 -8.96 -29.63
C ALA A 270 -11.25 -7.93 -30.29
N ARG A 271 -12.25 -8.38 -31.06
CA ARG A 271 -13.26 -7.51 -31.68
C ARG A 271 -14.13 -6.82 -30.62
N LEU A 272 -14.58 -7.56 -29.60
CA LEU A 272 -15.40 -7.01 -28.51
C LEU A 272 -14.62 -6.00 -27.67
N GLN A 273 -13.33 -6.26 -27.40
CA GLN A 273 -12.46 -5.30 -26.70
C GLN A 273 -12.28 -3.99 -27.49
N ALA A 274 -12.15 -4.07 -28.81
CA ALA A 274 -12.11 -2.87 -29.66
C ALA A 274 -13.45 -2.12 -29.68
N ALA A 275 -14.57 -2.84 -29.73
CA ALA A 275 -15.91 -2.25 -29.68
C ALA A 275 -16.20 -1.57 -28.33
N SER A 276 -15.74 -2.14 -27.22
CA SER A 276 -15.92 -1.51 -25.89
C SER A 276 -15.13 -0.21 -25.77
N ALA A 277 -13.90 -0.16 -26.29
CA ALA A 277 -13.11 1.07 -26.31
C ALA A 277 -13.76 2.16 -27.18
N ALA A 278 -14.41 1.78 -28.29
CA ALA A 278 -15.14 2.71 -29.13
C ALA A 278 -16.37 3.29 -28.41
N ALA A 279 -17.17 2.47 -27.72
CA ALA A 279 -18.34 2.93 -26.97
C ALA A 279 -18.00 3.95 -25.85
N LEU A 280 -16.82 3.81 -25.23
CA LEU A 280 -16.31 4.75 -24.23
C LEU A 280 -15.77 6.05 -24.85
N SER A 281 -15.44 6.05 -26.14
CA SER A 281 -14.85 7.21 -26.83
C SER A 281 -15.89 8.17 -27.44
N GLU A 282 -17.18 7.81 -27.39
CA GLU A 282 -18.27 8.68 -27.84
C GLU A 282 -18.56 9.80 -26.82
N ASP A 283 -19.07 10.95 -27.29
CA ASP A 283 -19.50 12.07 -26.44
C ASP A 283 -20.99 12.39 -26.69
N PRO A 284 -21.90 12.04 -25.76
CA PRO A 284 -21.66 11.34 -24.49
C PRO A 284 -21.38 9.84 -24.70
N ALA A 285 -20.62 9.23 -23.79
CA ALA A 285 -20.29 7.80 -23.88
C ALA A 285 -21.54 6.89 -23.87
N ASP A 286 -21.58 5.89 -24.75
CA ASP A 286 -22.70 4.95 -24.85
C ASP A 286 -22.52 3.78 -23.85
N TRP A 287 -22.84 4.07 -22.59
CA TRP A 287 -22.77 3.12 -21.48
C TRP A 287 -23.68 1.89 -21.66
N ALA A 288 -24.78 2.03 -22.40
CA ALA A 288 -25.70 0.92 -22.65
C ALA A 288 -25.13 -0.07 -23.68
N GLU A 289 -24.40 0.43 -24.68
CA GLU A 289 -23.65 -0.40 -25.63
C GLU A 289 -22.45 -1.05 -24.94
N PHE A 290 -21.69 -0.30 -24.14
CA PHE A 290 -20.56 -0.82 -23.35
C PHE A 290 -20.98 -1.99 -22.45
N GLY A 291 -22.07 -1.83 -21.68
CA GLY A 291 -22.57 -2.88 -20.79
C GLY A 291 -22.97 -4.17 -21.53
N ARG A 292 -23.56 -4.05 -22.73
CA ARG A 292 -23.89 -5.21 -23.58
C ARG A 292 -22.65 -5.91 -24.12
N ILE A 293 -21.60 -5.16 -24.45
CA ILE A 293 -20.33 -5.71 -24.94
C ILE A 293 -19.60 -6.46 -23.81
N GLN A 294 -19.60 -5.93 -22.59
CA GLN A 294 -19.02 -6.59 -21.41
C GLN A 294 -19.70 -7.93 -21.10
N ALA A 295 -21.04 -7.97 -21.08
CA ALA A 295 -21.79 -9.20 -20.84
C ALA A 295 -21.47 -10.29 -21.87
N ARG A 296 -21.25 -9.92 -23.13
CA ARG A 296 -20.88 -10.87 -24.19
C ARG A 296 -19.44 -11.38 -24.07
N MET A 297 -18.51 -10.55 -23.60
CA MET A 297 -17.15 -11.02 -23.32
C MET A 297 -17.12 -12.02 -22.18
N GLN A 298 -17.94 -11.82 -21.14
CA GLN A 298 -18.07 -12.76 -20.02
C GLN A 298 -18.61 -14.13 -20.48
N ASP A 299 -19.67 -14.13 -21.30
CA ASP A 299 -20.27 -15.36 -21.86
C ASP A 299 -19.24 -16.16 -22.69
N LEU A 300 -18.44 -15.48 -23.51
CA LEU A 300 -17.38 -16.12 -24.31
C LEU A 300 -16.21 -16.66 -23.47
N VAL A 301 -15.88 -16.02 -22.35
CA VAL A 301 -14.84 -16.50 -21.43
C VAL A 301 -15.34 -17.70 -20.64
N GLU A 302 -16.62 -17.72 -20.26
CA GLU A 302 -17.23 -18.84 -19.56
C GLU A 302 -17.36 -20.08 -20.46
N ASP A 303 -17.72 -19.91 -21.73
CA ASP A 303 -17.71 -20.97 -22.75
C ASP A 303 -16.31 -21.54 -23.01
N LEU A 304 -15.24 -20.76 -22.76
CA LEU A 304 -13.85 -21.21 -22.89
C LEU A 304 -13.38 -22.02 -21.66
N ALA A 305 -14.01 -21.79 -20.50
CA ALA A 305 -13.64 -22.40 -19.23
C ALA A 305 -14.37 -23.74 -18.95
N GLY A 306 -15.43 -24.05 -19.71
CA GLY A 306 -16.21 -25.29 -19.64
C GLY A 306 -15.74 -26.39 -20.58
#